data_AF-A0A5C5T2X3-F1
#
_entry.id   AF-A0A5C5T2X3-F1
#
_cell.length_a   1.000
_cell.length_b   1.000
_cell.length_c   1.000
_cell.angle_alpha   90.00
_cell.angle_beta   90.00
_cell.angle_gamma   90.00
#
_symmetry.space_group_name_H-M   'P 1'
#
loop_
_entity.id
_entity.type
_entity.pdbx_description
1 polymer ?
#
loop_
_entity_poly.entity_id
_entity_poly.type
_entity_poly.pdbx_seq_one_letter_code
_entity_poly.pdbx_strand_id
1 'polypeptide(L)' 'MRTKLGTALDIFILVIGPWIVYTRIIDMMQNGVSVYPVVSVVIVTVAVIFSVYNLYLLVARKQQSNTKK' A
#
# COMPACT_ATOMS: atom_id res chain seq x y z
N MET A 1 13.00 0.96 -16.43
CA MET A 1 11.75 1.62 -16.89
C MET A 1 10.63 1.28 -15.90
N ARG A 2 10.19 2.23 -15.06
CA ARG A 2 9.01 2.01 -14.19
C ARG A 2 7.79 2.00 -15.10
N THR A 3 7.16 0.86 -15.27
CA THR A 3 6.00 0.71 -16.15
C THR A 3 4.80 1.41 -15.52
N LYS A 4 3.88 1.96 -16.33
CA LYS A 4 2.59 2.50 -15.86
C LYS A 4 1.84 1.51 -14.95
N LEU A 5 2.11 0.22 -15.16
CA LEU A 5 1.59 -0.91 -14.40
C LEU A 5 2.05 -0.92 -12.93
N GLY A 6 3.31 -0.56 -12.64
CA GLY A 6 3.81 -0.49 -11.26
C GLY A 6 3.11 0.59 -10.44
N THR A 7 2.87 1.78 -11.03
CA THR A 7 2.12 2.85 -10.36
C THR A 7 0.64 2.50 -10.20
N ALA A 8 0.03 1.82 -11.18
CA ALA A 8 -1.35 1.35 -11.05
C ALA A 8 -1.50 0.34 -9.91
N LEU A 9 -0.53 -0.58 -9.75
CA LEU A 9 -0.47 -1.54 -8.66
C LEU A 9 -0.29 -0.86 -7.29
N ASP A 10 0.59 0.13 -7.20
CA ASP A 10 0.76 0.94 -5.98
C ASP A 10 -0.58 1.60 -5.57
N ILE A 11 -1.30 2.22 -6.51
CA ILE A 11 -2.61 2.84 -6.28
C ILE A 11 -3.64 1.78 -5.85
N PHE A 12 -3.67 0.62 -6.49
CA PHE A 12 -4.55 -0.48 -6.13
C PHE A 12 -4.33 -0.95 -4.69
N ILE A 13 -3.07 -1.11 -4.28
CA ILE A 13 -2.68 -1.48 -2.91
C ILE A 13 -3.15 -0.42 -1.91
N LEU A 14 -3.09 0.87 -2.27
CA LEU A 14 -3.57 1.96 -1.40
C LEU A 14 -5.08 1.91 -1.13
N VAL A 15 -5.87 1.49 -2.12
CA VAL A 15 -7.33 1.38 -1.98
C VAL A 15 -7.71 0.11 -1.21
N ILE A 16 -7.08 -1.02 -1.52
CA ILE A 16 -7.50 -2.33 -1.00
C ILE A 16 -6.78 -2.70 0.28
N GLY A 17 -5.57 -2.18 0.53
CA GLY A 17 -4.80 -2.43 1.75
C GLY A 17 -5.59 -2.13 3.03
N PRO A 18 -6.22 -0.95 3.18
CA PRO A 18 -7.05 -0.62 4.33
C PRO A 18 -8.23 -1.59 4.51
N TRP A 19 -8.85 -2.02 3.40
CA TRP A 19 -9.94 -2.98 3.42
C TRP A 19 -9.48 -4.37 3.90
N ILE A 20 -8.32 -4.84 3.43
CA ILE A 20 -7.76 -6.12 3.88
C ILE A 20 -7.46 -6.05 5.38
N VAL A 21 -6.84 -4.97 5.87
CA VAL A 21 -6.56 -4.81 7.30
C VAL A 21 -7.85 -4.82 8.11
N TYR A 22 -8.88 -4.09 7.69
CA TYR A 22 -10.18 -4.05 8.36
C TYR A 22 -10.81 -5.44 8.49
N THR A 23 -10.88 -6.20 7.39
CA THR A 23 -11.44 -7.56 7.40
C THR A 23 -10.66 -8.51 8.30
N ARG A 24 -9.33 -8.38 8.35
CA ARG A 24 -8.49 -9.19 9.26
C ARG A 24 -8.67 -8.81 10.73
N ILE A 25 -8.92 -7.54 11.03
CA ILE A 25 -9.25 -7.10 12.39
C ILE A 25 -10.59 -7.70 12.83
N ILE A 26 -11.63 -7.67 11.98
CA ILE A 26 -12.92 -8.30 12.29
C ILE A 26 -12.75 -9.81 12.53
N ASP A 27 -11.99 -10.47 11.66
CA ASP A 27 -11.70 -11.90 11.79
C ASP A 27 -11.03 -12.24 13.14
N MET A 28 -10.06 -11.42 13.57
CA MET A 28 -9.43 -11.56 14.89
C MET A 28 -10.39 -11.31 16.05
N MET A 29 -11.36 -10.40 15.89
CA MET A 29 -12.37 -10.14 16.91
C MET A 29 -13.38 -11.28 17.05
N GLN A 30 -13.73 -11.94 15.95
CA GLN A 30 -14.74 -13.00 15.92
C GLN A 30 -14.16 -14.38 16.23
N ASN A 31 -12.99 -14.70 15.67
CA ASN A 31 -12.38 -16.03 15.72
C ASN A 31 -11.16 -16.10 16.67
N GLY A 32 -10.83 -14.98 17.32
CA GLY A 32 -9.67 -14.84 18.19
C GLY A 32 -8.39 -14.50 17.44
N VAL A 33 -7.39 -14.00 18.17
CA VAL A 33 -6.10 -13.61 17.60
C VAL A 33 -5.33 -14.87 17.19
N SER A 34 -5.11 -15.04 15.89
CA SER A 34 -4.33 -16.14 15.33
C SER A 34 -3.15 -15.62 14.49
N VAL A 35 -2.18 -16.49 14.20
CA VAL A 35 -0.93 -16.11 13.52
C VAL A 35 -1.20 -15.59 12.11
N TYR A 36 -2.17 -16.18 11.39
CA TYR A 36 -2.43 -15.85 10.00
C TYR A 36 -2.96 -14.41 9.78
N PRO A 37 -4.02 -13.95 10.48
CA PRO A 37 -4.48 -12.57 10.39
C PRO A 37 -3.41 -11.55 10.78
N VAL A 38 -2.60 -11.85 11.81
CA VAL A 38 -1.51 -10.97 12.25
C VAL A 38 -0.46 -10.81 11.16
N VAL A 39 0.04 -11.92 10.59
CA VAL A 39 1.02 -11.87 9.51
C VAL A 39 0.45 -11.18 8.26
N SER A 40 -0.83 -11.42 7.95
CA SER A 40 -1.52 -10.75 6.85
C SER A 40 -1.53 -9.23 7.03
N VAL A 41 -1.84 -8.74 8.23
CA VAL A 41 -1.84 -7.29 8.52
C VAL A 41 -0.45 -6.70 8.38
N VAL A 42 0.59 -7.38 8.85
CA VAL A 42 1.99 -6.91 8.74
C VAL A 42 2.40 -6.77 7.27
N ILE A 43 2.16 -7.79 6.44
CA ILE A 43 2.51 -7.78 5.01
C ILE A 43 1.81 -6.63 4.30
N VAL A 44 0.50 -6.46 4.53
CA VAL A 44 -0.29 -5.40 3.89
C VAL A 44 0.18 -4.02 4.34
N THR A 45 0.51 -3.85 5.62
CA THR A 45 1.02 -2.58 6.16
C THR A 45 2.33 -2.19 5.48
N VAL A 46 3.28 -3.14 5.36
CA VAL A 46 4.55 -2.91 4.65
C VAL A 46 4.32 -2.55 3.18
N ALA A 47 3.41 -3.26 2.50
CA ALA A 47 3.06 -2.99 1.11
C ALA A 47 2.47 -1.57 0.92
N VAL A 48 1.61 -1.13 1.82
CA VAL A 48 1.03 0.23 1.80
C VAL A 48 2.11 1.29 2.00
N ILE A 49 3.02 1.10 2.96
CA ILE A 49 4.13 2.04 3.20
C ILE A 49 5.00 2.18 1.94
N PHE A 50 5.38 1.06 1.33
CA PHE A 50 6.16 1.08 0.09
C PHE A 50 5.42 1.75 -1.06
N SER A 51 4.12 1.47 -1.22
CA SER A 51 3.29 2.12 -2.23
C SER A 51 3.28 3.64 -2.06
N VAL A 52 3.03 4.13 -0.84
CA VAL A 52 3.04 5.57 -0.51
C VAL A 52 4.39 6.20 -0.83
N TYR A 53 5.49 5.59 -0.37
CA TYR A 53 6.83 6.09 -0.62
C TYR A 53 7.13 6.17 -2.13
N ASN A 54 6.76 5.13 -2.87
CA ASN A 54 6.97 5.04 -4.31
C ASN A 54 6.14 6.06 -5.09
N LEU A 55 4.90 6.34 -4.67
CA LEU A 55 4.06 7.38 -5.24
C LEU A 55 4.58 8.78 -4.92
N TYR A 56 4.99 9.02 -3.67
CA TYR A 56 5.58 10.28 -3.25
C TYR A 56 6.83 10.63 -4.08
N LEU A 57 7.75 9.67 -4.22
CA LEU A 57 8.95 9.84 -5.03
C LEU A 57 8.61 10.16 -6.51
N LEU A 58 7.55 9.56 -7.04
CA LEU A 58 7.08 9.81 -8.41
C LEU A 58 6.55 11.22 -8.57
N VAL A 59 5.75 11.69 -7.62
CA VAL A 59 5.21 13.07 -7.60
C VAL A 59 6.33 14.08 -7.46
N ALA A 60 7.27 13.88 -6.53
CA ALA A 60 8.41 14.77 -6.31
C ALA A 60 9.29 14.91 -7.57
N ARG A 61 9.60 13.78 -8.25
CA ARG A 61 10.35 13.80 -9.52
C ARG A 61 9.60 14.52 -10.64
N LYS A 62 8.27 14.34 -10.73
CA LYS A 62 7.44 15.07 -11.71
C LYS A 62 7.43 16.58 -11.45
N GLN A 63 7.33 17.00 -10.19
CA GLN A 63 7.39 18.41 -9.82
C GLN A 63 8.74 19.03 -10.19
N GLN A 64 9.85 18.37 -9.84
CA GLN A 64 11.20 18.83 -10.17
C GLN A 64 11.45 18.94 -11.68
N SER A 65 10.86 18.03 -12.48
CA SER A 65 10.93 18.11 -13.96
C SER A 65 10.12 19.27 -14.55
N ASN A 66 9.02 19.68 -13.92
CA ASN A 66 8.19 20.79 -14.40
C ASN A 66 8.72 22.16 -13.95
N THR A 67 9.41 22.25 -12.81
CA THR A 67 10.04 23.50 -12.32
C THR A 67 11.30 23.89 -13.10
N LYS A 68 11.90 22.97 -13.88
CA LYS A 68 13.08 23.23 -14.72
C LYS A 68 12.74 23.64 -16.17
N LYS A 69 11.47 23.82 -16.51
CA LYS A 69 10.99 24.40 -17.76
C LYS A 69 10.50 25.81 -17.52
#